data_AF-A0A9D4D0V4-F1
#
_entry.id   AF-A0A9D4D0V4-F1
#
_cell.length_a   1.000
_cell.length_b   1.000
_cell.length_c   1.000
_cell.angle_alpha   90.00
_cell.angle_beta   90.00
_cell.angle_gamma   90.00
#
_symmetry.space_group_name_H-M   'P 1'
#
loop_
_entity.id
_entity.type
_entity.pdbx_description
1 polymer ?
#
loop_
_entity_poly.entity_id
_entity_poly.type
_entity_poly.pdbx_seq_one_letter_code
_entity_poly.pdbx_strand_id
1 'polypeptide(L)'
;MVTTSLAFDLTILHTNDVHARFEQFNKYGSDCSEKEAGSGQCFGGVARRLTKLNEIRRSHSNVLLLDAGDQFMGTLWFIVYKGLAAAHFMKKTWI
;
A
#
# COMPACT_ATOMS: atom_id res chain seq x y z
N MET A 1 44.82 3.37 9.11
CA MET A 1 43.60 4.19 8.98
C MET A 1 42.41 3.30 9.31
N VAL A 2 41.66 3.61 10.37
CA VAL A 2 40.39 2.94 10.67
C VAL A 2 39.31 3.71 9.93
N THR A 3 38.70 3.11 8.92
CA THR A 3 37.50 3.65 8.27
C THR A 3 36.33 3.46 9.23
N THR A 4 35.87 4.54 9.86
CA THR A 4 34.61 4.53 10.60
C THR A 4 33.46 4.42 9.61
N SER A 5 32.83 3.24 9.56
CA SER A 5 31.54 3.07 8.86
C SER A 5 30.51 3.94 9.56
N LEU A 6 29.93 4.90 8.83
CA LEU A 6 28.75 5.63 9.33
C LEU A 6 27.58 4.64 9.41
N ALA A 7 26.76 4.76 10.46
CA ALA A 7 25.53 3.99 10.57
C ALA A 7 24.58 4.39 9.44
N PHE A 8 24.03 3.41 8.72
CA PHE A 8 23.07 3.63 7.66
C PHE A 8 21.68 3.21 8.15
N ASP A 9 20.78 4.18 8.29
CA ASP A 9 19.38 3.91 8.63
C ASP A 9 18.57 3.73 7.35
N LEU A 10 17.83 2.62 7.27
CA LEU A 10 17.00 2.22 6.14
C LEU A 10 15.59 1.91 6.62
N THR A 11 14.61 2.64 6.12
CA THR A 11 13.19 2.37 6.36
C THR A 11 12.65 1.48 5.24
N ILE A 12 12.24 0.26 5.59
CA ILE A 12 11.59 -0.66 4.65
C ILE A 12 10.09 -0.66 4.93
N LEU A 13 9.32 -0.19 3.95
CA LEU A 13 7.88 -0.35 3.91
C LEU A 13 7.58 -1.52 2.98
N HIS A 14 6.67 -2.41 3.38
CA HIS A 14 6.29 -3.53 2.53
C HIS A 14 4.78 -3.74 2.51
N THR A 15 4.29 -4.26 1.39
CA THR A 15 2.96 -4.87 1.27
C THR A 15 3.09 -6.30 0.77
N ASN A 16 2.07 -7.10 1.04
CA ASN A 16 1.90 -8.47 0.55
C ASN A 16 0.40 -8.77 0.48
N ASP A 17 0.01 -9.72 -0.38
CA ASP A 17 -1.35 -10.28 -0.40
C ASP A 17 -2.46 -9.22 -0.47
N VAL A 18 -2.24 -8.19 -1.28
CA VAL A 18 -3.21 -7.08 -1.43
C VAL A 18 -4.49 -7.58 -2.08
N HIS A 19 -4.44 -8.64 -2.90
CA HIS A 19 -5.60 -9.31 -3.47
C HIS A 19 -6.59 -8.35 -4.14
N ALA A 20 -6.07 -7.44 -4.97
CA ALA A 20 -6.83 -6.40 -5.66
C ALA A 20 -7.69 -5.49 -4.75
N ARG A 21 -7.35 -5.33 -3.46
CA ARG A 21 -7.99 -4.39 -2.53
C ARG A 21 -7.48 -2.96 -2.76
N PHE A 22 -7.91 -2.35 -3.86
CA PHE A 22 -7.58 -0.95 -4.17
C PHE A 22 -8.48 0.04 -3.43
N GLU A 23 -9.72 -0.34 -3.15
CA GLU A 23 -10.65 0.41 -2.31
C GLU A 23 -10.50 0.05 -0.84
N GLN A 24 -11.12 0.87 0.02
CA GLN A 24 -11.20 0.57 1.44
C GLN A 24 -12.16 -0.61 1.69
N PHE A 25 -11.91 -1.38 2.74
CA PHE A 25 -12.68 -2.56 3.11
C PHE A 25 -13.04 -2.53 4.59
N ASN A 26 -14.10 -3.23 5.00
CA ASN A 26 -14.47 -3.32 6.41
C ASN A 26 -13.54 -4.30 7.16
N LYS A 27 -13.70 -4.42 8.48
CA LYS A 27 -12.84 -5.29 9.32
C LYS A 27 -12.83 -6.78 8.93
N TYR A 28 -13.80 -7.23 8.13
CA TYR A 28 -13.92 -8.61 7.65
C TYR A 28 -13.26 -8.81 6.28
N GLY A 29 -12.72 -7.74 5.69
CA GLY A 29 -12.19 -7.80 4.33
C GLY A 29 -13.28 -7.80 3.26
N SER A 30 -14.49 -7.34 3.56
CA SER A 30 -15.53 -7.14 2.54
C SER A 30 -15.60 -5.67 2.12
N ASP A 31 -16.39 -5.38 1.08
CA ASP A 31 -16.67 -4.02 0.64
C ASP A 31 -17.14 -3.16 1.81
N CYS A 32 -16.63 -1.93 1.88
CA CYS A 32 -17.01 -1.02 2.95
C CYS A 32 -18.22 -0.19 2.56
N SER A 33 -19.31 -0.31 3.33
CA SER A 33 -20.50 0.50 3.13
C SER A 33 -20.30 1.95 3.55
N GLU A 34 -21.16 2.86 3.06
CA GLU A 34 -21.14 4.27 3.46
C GLU A 34 -21.34 4.45 4.96
N LYS A 35 -22.17 3.61 5.59
CA LYS A 35 -22.37 3.63 7.05
C LYS A 35 -21.09 3.29 7.79
N GLU A 36 -20.38 2.25 7.35
CA GLU A 36 -19.08 1.87 7.93
C GLU A 36 -18.02 2.94 7.65
N ALA A 37 -18.06 3.62 6.50
CA ALA A 37 -17.18 4.74 6.22
C ALA A 37 -17.45 5.92 7.16
N GLY A 38 -18.72 6.28 7.36
CA GLY A 38 -19.15 7.36 8.25
C GLY A 38 -18.85 7.11 9.72
N SER A 39 -18.75 5.84 10.15
CA SER A 39 -18.37 5.44 11.50
C SER A 39 -16.87 5.13 11.68
N GLY A 40 -16.05 5.35 10.64
CA GLY A 40 -14.60 5.09 10.70
C GLY A 40 -14.22 3.61 10.75
N GLN A 41 -15.10 2.73 10.26
CA GLN A 41 -14.94 1.27 10.28
C GLN A 41 -14.38 0.69 8.96
N CYS A 42 -13.90 1.56 8.05
CA CYS A 42 -13.17 1.15 6.85
C CYS A 42 -11.66 1.27 7.01
N PHE A 43 -10.95 0.32 6.41
CA PHE A 43 -9.51 0.15 6.50
C PHE A 43 -8.88 -0.02 5.12
N GLY A 44 -7.55 0.11 5.06
CA GLY A 44 -6.78 -0.13 3.84
C GLY A 44 -7.15 0.78 2.67
N GLY A 45 -7.09 0.22 1.47
CA GLY A 45 -7.21 0.94 0.21
C GLY A 45 -5.91 1.63 -0.22
N VAL A 46 -5.71 1.79 -1.53
CA VAL A 46 -4.49 2.40 -2.08
C VAL A 46 -4.37 3.88 -1.70
N ALA A 47 -5.48 4.62 -1.64
CA ALA A 47 -5.45 6.03 -1.30
C ALA A 47 -4.90 6.27 0.11
N ARG A 48 -5.37 5.50 1.11
CA ARG A 48 -4.90 5.60 2.49
C ARG A 48 -3.44 5.18 2.62
N ARG A 49 -3.04 4.10 1.93
CA ARG A 49 -1.64 3.65 1.88
C ARG A 49 -0.73 4.74 1.29
N LEU A 50 -1.14 5.40 0.21
CA LEU A 50 -0.37 6.48 -0.41
C LEU A 50 -0.20 7.68 0.54
N THR A 51 -1.25 8.08 1.26
CA THR A 51 -1.12 9.13 2.29
C THR A 51 -0.05 8.76 3.31
N LYS A 52 -0.11 7.54 3.86
CA LYS A 52 0.85 7.11 4.89
C LYS A 52 2.28 6.98 4.33
N LEU A 53 2.42 6.46 3.12
CA LEU A 53 3.70 6.40 2.41
C LEU A 53 4.32 7.78 2.27
N ASN A 54 3.54 8.79 1.87
CA ASN A 54 4.01 10.16 1.70
C ASN A 54 4.43 10.81 3.02
N GLU A 55 3.72 10.55 4.12
CA GLU A 55 4.15 10.98 5.46
C GLU A 55 5.51 10.38 5.84
N ILE A 56 5.70 9.08 5.58
CA ILE A 56 6.95 8.37 5.92
C ILE A 56 8.10 8.87 5.05
N ARG A 57 7.90 8.99 3.73
CA ARG A 57 8.90 9.54 2.79
C ARG A 57 9.32 10.98 3.12
N ARG A 58 8.45 11.77 3.77
CA ARG A 58 8.79 13.13 4.24
C ARG A 58 9.58 13.14 5.55
N SER A 59 9.47 12.08 6.35
CA SER A 59 10.09 12.00 7.68
C SER A 59 11.37 11.16 7.72
N HIS A 60 11.62 10.33 6.71
CA HIS A 60 12.76 9.41 6.63
C HIS A 60 13.53 9.62 5.33
N SER A 61 14.87 9.58 5.40
CA SER A 61 15.73 9.90 4.26
C SER A 61 15.93 8.73 3.29
N ASN A 62 16.06 7.51 3.80
CA ASN A 62 16.27 6.31 3.00
C ASN A 62 15.06 5.39 3.13
N VAL A 63 14.12 5.48 2.20
CA VAL A 63 12.88 4.68 2.23
C VAL A 63 12.82 3.77 1.02
N LEU A 64 12.68 2.46 1.26
CA LEU A 64 12.31 1.49 0.24
C LEU A 64 10.87 1.05 0.45
N LEU A 65 10.08 1.06 -0.62
CA LEU A 65 8.76 0.44 -0.66
C LEU A 65 8.86 -0.84 -1.48
N LEU A 66 8.52 -1.96 -0.86
CA LEU A 66 8.55 -3.28 -1.46
C LEU A 66 7.15 -3.87 -1.54
N ASP A 67 6.94 -4.75 -2.50
CA ASP A 67 5.76 -5.59 -2.57
C ASP A 67 6.19 -7.05 -2.69
N ALA A 68 5.64 -7.92 -1.84
CA ALA A 68 6.02 -9.32 -1.77
C ALA A 68 5.12 -10.26 -2.61
N GLY A 69 4.27 -9.70 -3.48
CA GLY A 69 3.42 -10.48 -4.38
C GLY A 69 1.93 -10.48 -3.99
N ASP A 70 1.16 -11.24 -4.77
CA ASP A 70 -0.30 -11.41 -4.63
C ASP A 70 -1.09 -10.09 -4.65
N GLN A 71 -0.69 -9.19 -5.55
CA GLN A 71 -1.49 -8.03 -5.95
C GLN A 71 -2.74 -8.41 -6.76
N PHE A 72 -2.67 -9.53 -7.47
CA PHE A 72 -3.72 -10.01 -8.36
C PHE A 72 -4.74 -10.84 -7.62
N MET A 73 -5.93 -10.99 -8.22
CA MET A 73 -7.04 -11.83 -7.75
C MET A 73 -7.57 -11.52 -6.33
N GLY A 74 -8.85 -11.16 -6.21
CA GLY A 74 -9.51 -11.01 -4.90
C GLY A 74 -10.75 -10.12 -4.89
N THR A 75 -10.81 -9.12 -5.78
CA THR A 75 -11.98 -8.26 -5.97
C THR A 75 -12.35 -8.14 -7.46
N LEU A 76 -13.48 -7.50 -7.76
CA LEU A 76 -13.93 -7.23 -9.14
C LEU A 76 -12.90 -6.40 -9.94
N TRP A 77 -12.03 -5.65 -9.26
CA TRP A 77 -10.94 -4.92 -9.92
C TRP A 77 -10.04 -5.81 -10.76
N PHE A 78 -9.71 -7.02 -10.29
CA PHE A 78 -8.90 -7.94 -11.08
C PHE A 78 -9.70 -8.53 -12.25
N ILE A 79 -10.96 -8.88 -12.04
CA ILE A 79 -11.82 -9.46 -13.09
C ILE A 79 -11.99 -8.49 -14.25
N VAL A 80 -12.24 -7.21 -13.95
CA VAL A 80 -12.46 -6.17 -14.96
C VAL A 80 -11.16 -5.69 -15.59
N TYR A 81 -10.15 -5.37 -14.78
CA TYR A 81 -8.92 -4.71 -15.26
C TYR A 81 -7.73 -5.64 -15.49
N LYS A 82 -7.84 -6.93 -15.12
CA LYS A 82 -6.86 -8.00 -15.42
C LYS A 82 -5.41 -7.63 -15.09
N GLY A 83 -5.21 -6.97 -13.95
CA GLY A 83 -3.89 -6.53 -13.47
C GLY A 83 -3.50 -5.09 -13.85
N LEU A 84 -4.20 -4.44 -14.78
CA LEU A 84 -3.92 -3.04 -15.15
C LEU A 84 -4.13 -2.08 -13.98
N ALA A 85 -5.11 -2.35 -13.12
CA ALA A 85 -5.32 -1.58 -11.89
C ALA A 85 -4.12 -1.69 -10.93
N ALA A 86 -3.58 -2.91 -10.74
CA ALA A 86 -2.38 -3.12 -9.94
C ALA A 86 -1.19 -2.34 -10.51
N ALA A 87 -0.91 -2.48 -11.80
CA ALA A 87 0.18 -1.78 -12.47
C ALA A 87 0.03 -0.25 -12.35
N HIS A 88 -1.18 0.28 -12.55
CA HIS A 88 -1.47 1.70 -12.42
C HIS A 88 -1.19 2.22 -11.00
N PHE A 89 -1.73 1.54 -10.00
CA PHE A 89 -1.66 2.00 -8.61
C PHE A 89 -0.28 1.78 -7.99
N MET A 90 0.39 0.67 -8.28
CA MET A 90 1.78 0.44 -7.86
C MET A 90 2.72 1.48 -8.47
N LYS A 91 2.54 1.82 -9.76
CA LYS A 91 3.32 2.88 -10.38
C LYS A 91 3.11 4.23 -9.67
N LYS A 92 1.88 4.57 -9.29
CA LYS A 92 1.59 5.81 -8.56
C LYS A 92 2.12 5.85 -7.13
N THR A 93 2.30 4.71 -6.47
CA THR A 93 2.91 4.66 -5.14
C THR A 93 4.43 4.61 -5.20
N TRP A 94 5.02 4.17 -6.32
CA TRP A 94 6.48 4.07 -6.44
C TRP A 94 7.14 5.38 -6.84
N ILE A 95 6.46 6.19 -7.68
CA ILE A 95 6.83 7.58 -7.99
C ILE A 95 6.64 8.46 -6.74
#